data_AF-L0FY14-F1
#
_entry.id   AF-L0FY14-F1
#
_cell.length_a   1.000
_cell.length_b   1.000
_cell.length_c   1.000
_cell.angle_alpha   90.00
_cell.angle_beta   90.00
_cell.angle_gamma   90.00
#
_symmetry.space_group_name_H-M   'P 1'
#
loop_
_entity.id
_entity.type
_entity.pdbx_description
1 polymer ?
#
loop_
_entity_poly.entity_id
_entity_poly.type
_entity_poly.pdbx_seq_one_letter_code
_entity_poly.pdbx_strand_id
1 'polypeptide(L)'
;MKRLYLFFCLLPFTVMGQQEDKTDPIEWLQKANIGLRKTYSGSSKEEQKPASVFFNRDTKNNVNFLTVDMGLKISEWDVFKNASFNDKTSLLFYPKVEYHKNTSEEDEKDALSAGVNMEFFPVPYKTPVTEGWNLAPWFQGSVDYKRDKVNDLNTMNYQLYFSLFSARPFLPGGNARANNGSLIFRYFVYSGYERYADTKGSLGESSYWSNRLFMELWPIPALSKEYLQLTFEYNYRLSLQDDLYQLGSVDWMSMGINVYPTGKSNLGIGLEYSQGNDPTNSFTDTGRLLIGLNIKI
;
A
#
# COMPACT_ATOMS: atom_id res chain seq x y z
N MET A 1 16.88 -30.34 14.22
CA MET A 1 15.58 -29.65 14.20
C MET A 1 15.81 -28.17 14.51
N LYS A 2 15.75 -27.30 13.49
CA LYS A 2 15.98 -25.85 13.63
C LYS A 2 14.70 -25.20 14.15
N ARG A 3 14.77 -24.55 15.32
CA ARG A 3 13.64 -23.85 15.93
C ARG A 3 13.48 -22.48 15.26
N LEU A 4 12.30 -22.25 14.69
CA LEU A 4 11.88 -20.97 14.13
C LEU A 4 11.43 -20.09 15.31
N TYR A 5 12.16 -18.99 15.59
CA TYR A 5 11.71 -18.01 16.57
C TYR A 5 10.71 -17.07 15.89
N LEU A 6 9.43 -17.22 16.24
CA LEU A 6 8.38 -16.28 15.87
C LEU A 6 8.62 -14.99 16.68
N PHE A 7 8.99 -13.90 15.99
CA PHE A 7 9.06 -12.57 16.59
C PHE A 7 7.65 -12.10 16.95
N PHE A 8 7.29 -12.27 18.22
CA PHE A 8 6.14 -11.62 18.82
C PHE A 8 6.47 -10.12 18.99
N CYS A 9 6.06 -9.27 18.04
CA CYS A 9 5.97 -7.83 18.26
C CYS A 9 4.72 -7.52 19.10
N LEU A 10 4.76 -7.87 20.38
CA LEU A 10 4.02 -7.16 21.42
C LEU A 10 5.01 -6.17 22.01
N LEU A 11 4.83 -4.88 21.73
CA LEU A 11 5.50 -3.80 22.44
C LEU A 11 5.17 -3.92 23.95
N PRO A 12 6.14 -4.21 24.84
CA PRO A 12 5.94 -3.93 26.25
C PRO A 12 6.44 -2.51 26.49
N PHE A 13 5.52 -1.60 26.80
CA PHE A 13 5.80 -0.45 27.63
C PHE A 13 6.30 -0.95 28.99
N THR A 14 7.60 -1.18 29.13
CA THR A 14 8.26 -1.23 30.44
C THR A 14 9.62 -0.56 30.33
N VAL A 15 9.65 0.67 30.83
CA VAL A 15 10.84 1.43 31.19
C VAL A 15 11.57 0.67 32.29
N MET A 16 12.80 0.22 32.03
CA MET A 16 13.87 0.24 33.02
C MET A 16 15.22 0.13 32.32
N GLY A 17 16.12 1.04 32.69
CA GLY A 17 17.26 1.45 31.88
C GLY A 17 18.43 0.49 31.87
N GLN A 18 19.12 0.50 30.73
CA GLN A 18 20.56 0.29 30.66
C GLN A 18 21.11 1.17 29.54
N GLN A 19 22.18 1.89 29.88
CA GLN A 19 22.82 2.90 29.07
C GLN A 19 23.85 2.23 28.16
N GLU A 20 23.49 1.97 26.90
CA GLU A 20 24.41 1.66 25.80
C GLU A 20 23.93 2.39 24.54
N ASP A 21 24.89 2.80 23.70
CA ASP A 21 24.80 3.74 22.59
C ASP A 21 23.39 4.03 22.04
N LYS A 22 22.93 5.27 22.26
CA LYS A 22 21.70 5.83 21.68
C LYS A 22 21.83 5.99 20.16
N THR A 23 21.87 4.89 19.43
CA THR A 23 21.31 4.91 18.07
C THR A 23 19.80 4.96 18.26
N ASP A 24 19.19 6.07 17.84
CA ASP A 24 17.74 6.18 17.85
C ASP A 24 17.19 4.99 17.04
N PRO A 25 16.38 4.10 17.63
CA PRO A 25 15.84 2.94 16.93
C PRO A 25 15.09 3.35 15.65
N ILE A 26 14.56 4.57 15.59
CA ILE A 26 13.94 5.15 14.39
C ILE A 26 14.99 5.45 13.31
N GLU A 27 16.16 5.96 13.69
CA GLU A 27 17.25 6.26 12.75
C GLU A 27 17.85 4.97 12.16
N TRP A 28 17.94 3.89 12.95
CA TRP A 28 18.34 2.57 12.46
C TRP A 28 17.31 1.99 11.46
N LEU A 29 16.01 2.08 11.78
CA LEU A 29 14.93 1.66 10.87
C LEU A 29 14.97 2.44 9.54
N GLN A 30 15.19 3.75 9.61
CA GLN A 30 15.34 4.60 8.43
C GLN A 30 16.59 4.23 7.60
N LYS A 31 17.74 4.02 8.25
CA LYS A 31 18.98 3.58 7.57
C LYS A 31 18.84 2.20 6.93
N ALA A 32 18.03 1.32 7.52
CA ALA A 32 17.71 0.00 6.98
C ALA A 32 16.64 0.04 5.85
N ASN A 33 16.08 1.21 5.52
CA ASN A 33 14.94 1.39 4.61
C ASN A 33 13.70 0.57 5.02
N ILE A 34 13.53 0.36 6.32
CA ILE A 34 12.36 -0.33 6.89
C ILE A 34 11.27 0.71 7.09
N GLY A 35 10.12 0.53 6.43
CA GLY A 35 9.00 1.47 6.48
C GLY A 35 7.70 0.77 6.88
N LEU A 36 6.93 1.43 7.75
CA LEU A 36 5.54 1.07 8.05
C LEU A 36 4.63 1.74 7.02
N ARG A 37 3.97 0.95 6.17
CA ARG A 37 3.08 1.45 5.12
C ARG A 37 1.88 0.53 4.93
N LYS A 38 0.75 1.08 4.52
CA LYS A 38 -0.38 0.29 4.03
C LYS A 38 -0.04 -0.14 2.60
N THR A 39 0.44 -1.36 2.44
CA THR A 39 0.73 -1.93 1.13
C THR A 39 -0.51 -2.65 0.64
N TYR A 40 -1.28 -2.03 -0.24
CA TYR A 40 -2.28 -2.76 -1.00
C TYR A 40 -1.65 -3.43 -2.22
N SER A 41 -2.39 -4.36 -2.82
CA SER A 41 -2.19 -4.87 -4.18
C SER A 41 -1.58 -3.81 -5.12
N GLY A 42 -0.34 -4.03 -5.58
CA GLY A 42 0.35 -3.11 -6.50
C GLY A 42 0.72 -1.74 -5.90
N SER A 43 0.95 -1.63 -4.59
CA SER A 43 1.42 -0.39 -3.96
C SER A 43 2.87 -0.07 -4.32
N SER A 44 3.06 1.13 -4.87
CA SER A 44 4.36 1.62 -5.30
C SER A 44 5.09 2.43 -4.22
N LYS A 45 6.41 2.59 -4.34
CA LYS A 45 7.23 3.52 -3.55
C LYS A 45 6.69 4.95 -3.57
N GLU A 46 6.12 5.35 -4.71
CA GLU A 46 5.52 6.66 -4.93
C GLU A 46 4.15 6.79 -4.26
N GLU A 47 3.44 5.68 -4.03
CA GLU A 47 2.19 5.63 -3.27
C GLU A 47 2.50 5.59 -1.76
N GLN A 48 2.54 6.76 -1.14
CA GLN A 48 2.93 6.92 0.26
C GLN A 48 1.73 6.77 1.20
N LYS A 49 1.03 5.63 1.15
CA LYS A 49 -0.03 5.33 2.11
C LYS A 49 0.58 4.96 3.47
N PRO A 50 0.31 5.74 4.53
CA PRO A 50 0.85 5.46 5.86
C PRO A 50 0.30 4.12 6.40
N ALA A 51 1.05 3.45 7.27
CA ALA A 51 0.45 2.38 8.08
C ALA A 51 -0.47 3.00 9.13
N SER A 52 -1.53 2.28 9.47
CA SER A 52 -2.58 2.87 10.28
C SER A 52 -3.18 1.87 11.25
N VAL A 53 -3.21 2.26 12.53
CA VAL A 53 -3.98 1.59 13.58
C VAL A 53 -5.31 2.33 13.68
N PHE A 54 -6.43 1.64 13.41
CA PHE A 54 -7.73 2.29 13.31
C PHE A 54 -8.74 1.79 14.34
N PHE A 55 -9.54 2.71 14.87
CA PHE A 55 -10.83 2.39 15.47
C PHE A 55 -11.89 2.43 14.37
N ASN A 56 -12.66 1.35 14.22
CA ASN A 56 -13.56 1.18 13.10
C ASN A 56 -15.01 1.16 13.54
N ARG A 57 -15.85 1.72 12.67
CA ARG A 57 -17.30 1.54 12.74
C ARG A 57 -17.78 0.95 11.43
N ASP A 58 -18.53 -0.15 11.53
CA ASP A 58 -19.37 -0.62 10.44
C ASP A 58 -20.48 0.40 10.23
N THR A 59 -20.52 1.00 9.04
CA THR A 59 -21.57 1.96 8.71
C THR A 59 -22.86 1.30 8.25
N LYS A 60 -22.80 0.07 7.70
CA LYS A 60 -23.98 -0.71 7.29
C LYS A 60 -24.66 -1.32 8.51
N ASN A 61 -23.89 -1.89 9.44
CA ASN A 61 -24.42 -2.69 10.55
C ASN A 61 -24.36 -1.99 11.92
N ASN A 62 -23.79 -0.78 11.98
CA ASN A 62 -23.74 0.07 13.18
C ASN A 62 -22.99 -0.57 14.39
N VAL A 63 -22.01 -1.43 14.12
CA VAL A 63 -21.16 -2.08 15.13
C VAL A 63 -19.78 -1.41 15.16
N ASN A 64 -19.20 -1.26 16.35
CA ASN A 64 -17.82 -0.78 16.51
C ASN A 64 -16.87 -1.96 16.73
N PHE A 65 -15.71 -1.94 16.10
CA PHE A 65 -14.72 -3.01 16.24
C PHE A 65 -13.29 -2.48 16.05
N LEU A 66 -12.31 -3.28 16.48
CA LEU A 66 -10.91 -2.97 16.28
C LEU A 66 -10.43 -3.60 14.98
N THR A 67 -9.69 -2.82 14.18
CA THR A 67 -8.96 -3.38 13.04
C THR A 67 -7.50 -2.95 13.09
N VAL A 68 -6.63 -3.93 12.85
CA VAL A 68 -5.20 -3.72 12.71
C VAL A 68 -4.85 -4.06 11.27
N ASP A 69 -4.38 -3.07 10.51
CA ASP A 69 -3.84 -3.22 9.16
C ASP A 69 -2.41 -2.69 9.16
N MET A 70 -1.45 -3.61 9.18
CA MET A 70 -0.03 -3.28 9.25
C MET A 70 0.72 -3.99 8.13
N GLY A 71 1.29 -3.21 7.20
CA GLY A 71 2.28 -3.67 6.24
C GLY A 71 3.68 -3.22 6.66
N LEU A 72 4.61 -4.18 6.71
CA LEU A 72 6.04 -3.91 6.93
C LEU A 72 6.79 -4.13 5.62
N LYS A 73 7.37 -3.06 5.07
CA LYS A 73 8.35 -3.14 3.99
C LYS A 73 9.73 -3.39 4.60
N ILE A 74 10.36 -4.52 4.25
CA ILE A 74 11.56 -5.01 4.93
C ILE A 74 12.83 -4.39 4.35
N SER A 75 12.95 -4.31 3.02
CA SER A 75 14.13 -3.73 2.37
C SER A 75 13.84 -3.29 0.94
N GLU A 76 14.74 -2.51 0.35
CA GLU A 76 14.68 -2.07 -1.04
C GLU A 76 15.92 -2.54 -1.79
N TRP A 77 15.71 -3.39 -2.80
CA TRP A 77 16.79 -3.91 -3.63
C TRP A 77 16.64 -3.38 -5.03
N ASP A 78 17.52 -2.44 -5.40
CA ASP A 78 17.76 -2.12 -6.81
C ASP A 78 18.70 -3.19 -7.39
N VAL A 79 18.26 -3.88 -8.44
CA VAL A 79 19.04 -4.93 -9.08
C VAL A 79 20.08 -4.35 -10.05
N PHE A 80 19.86 -3.14 -10.56
CA PHE A 80 20.76 -2.48 -11.49
C PHE A 80 21.70 -1.48 -10.80
N LYS A 81 22.12 -1.79 -9.56
CA LYS A 81 22.98 -0.99 -8.65
C LYS A 81 24.27 -0.37 -9.24
N ASN A 82 24.68 -0.72 -10.45
CA ASN A 82 25.91 -0.25 -11.11
C ASN A 82 25.67 0.54 -12.42
N ALA A 83 24.43 0.91 -12.76
CA ALA A 83 24.21 1.96 -13.75
C ALA A 83 24.20 3.29 -12.99
N SER A 84 25.08 4.23 -13.34
CA SER A 84 25.18 5.52 -12.64
C SER A 84 23.80 6.17 -12.52
N PHE A 85 23.54 6.74 -11.34
CA PHE A 85 22.45 7.68 -11.10
C PHE A 85 22.46 8.75 -12.19
N ASN A 86 21.74 8.55 -13.30
CA ASN A 86 21.12 9.57 -14.14
C ASN A 86 20.44 9.07 -15.44
N ASP A 87 20.61 7.83 -15.92
CA ASP A 87 20.16 7.56 -17.32
C ASP A 87 19.72 6.14 -17.69
N LYS A 88 19.36 5.23 -16.77
CA LYS A 88 18.93 3.88 -17.19
C LYS A 88 17.79 3.27 -16.40
N THR A 89 17.18 2.29 -17.07
CA THR A 89 16.18 1.34 -16.61
C THR A 89 16.37 0.93 -15.15
N SER A 90 15.31 0.94 -14.35
CA SER A 90 15.35 0.58 -12.93
C SER A 90 14.42 -0.60 -12.66
N LEU A 91 14.88 -1.57 -11.86
CA LEU A 91 14.09 -2.69 -11.37
C LEU A 91 14.28 -2.77 -9.86
N LEU A 92 13.18 -2.58 -9.14
CA LEU A 92 13.15 -2.47 -7.69
C LEU A 92 12.31 -3.63 -7.14
N PHE A 93 12.82 -4.29 -6.10
CA PHE A 93 12.08 -5.30 -5.35
C PHE A 93 11.86 -4.86 -3.90
N TYR A 94 10.67 -5.15 -3.38
CA TYR A 94 10.26 -4.82 -2.03
C TYR A 94 9.61 -6.04 -1.35
N PRO A 95 10.38 -6.81 -0.55
CA PRO A 95 9.77 -7.78 0.34
C PRO A 95 8.84 -7.10 1.33
N LYS A 96 7.67 -7.69 1.51
CA LYS A 96 6.63 -7.20 2.43
C LYS A 96 6.01 -8.34 3.22
N VAL A 97 5.56 -8.00 4.42
CA VAL A 97 4.72 -8.85 5.27
C VAL A 97 3.58 -7.99 5.76
N GLU A 98 2.36 -8.47 5.64
CA GLU A 98 1.17 -7.73 6.09
C GLU A 98 0.36 -8.59 7.03
N TYR A 99 -0.12 -7.96 8.09
CA TYR A 99 -1.05 -8.58 9.02
C TYR A 99 -2.33 -7.76 9.09
N HIS A 100 -3.44 -8.46 8.90
CA HIS A 100 -4.77 -7.91 8.87
C HIS A 100 -5.64 -8.62 9.89
N LYS A 101 -6.13 -7.89 10.88
CA LYS A 101 -7.10 -8.43 11.85
C LYS A 101 -8.30 -7.52 12.00
N ASN A 102 -9.51 -8.08 11.92
CA ASN A 102 -10.77 -7.44 12.24
C ASN A 102 -11.55 -8.33 13.22
N THR A 103 -12.04 -7.75 14.31
CA THR A 103 -12.83 -8.45 15.34
C THR A 103 -14.34 -8.25 15.21
N SER A 104 -14.82 -7.64 14.12
CA SER A 104 -16.27 -7.58 13.84
C SER A 104 -16.83 -8.99 13.68
N GLU A 105 -17.96 -9.32 14.30
CA GLU A 105 -18.58 -10.65 14.17
C GLU A 105 -19.07 -10.91 12.73
N GLU A 106 -19.54 -9.89 12.02
CA GLU A 106 -20.06 -10.02 10.65
C GLU A 106 -18.97 -9.96 9.57
N ASP A 107 -17.84 -9.33 9.88
CA ASP A 107 -16.72 -9.06 8.97
C ASP A 107 -15.38 -9.51 9.59
N GLU A 108 -15.38 -10.65 10.29
CA GLU A 108 -14.19 -11.16 10.99
C GLU A 108 -13.05 -11.37 9.99
N LYS A 109 -11.84 -10.99 10.38
CA LYS A 109 -10.64 -11.13 9.55
C LYS A 109 -9.45 -11.49 10.41
N ASP A 110 -8.69 -12.50 10.01
CA ASP A 110 -7.36 -12.79 10.54
C ASP A 110 -6.53 -13.37 9.40
N ALA A 111 -5.85 -12.46 8.69
CA ALA A 111 -5.06 -12.80 7.51
C ALA A 111 -3.61 -12.35 7.68
N LEU A 112 -2.69 -13.23 7.32
CA LEU A 112 -1.26 -12.96 7.22
C LEU A 112 -0.86 -13.12 5.76
N SER A 113 -0.21 -12.10 5.19
CA SER A 113 0.38 -12.16 3.87
C SER A 113 1.89 -11.92 3.93
N ALA A 114 2.61 -12.55 3.01
CA ALA A 114 4.03 -12.31 2.79
C ALA A 114 4.32 -12.41 1.30
N GLY A 115 5.15 -11.52 0.78
CA GLY A 115 5.41 -11.48 -0.64
C GLY A 115 6.47 -10.48 -1.04
N VAL A 116 6.55 -10.23 -2.34
CA VAL A 116 7.51 -9.31 -2.94
C VAL A 116 6.78 -8.46 -3.96
N ASN A 117 6.83 -7.14 -3.78
CA ASN A 117 6.45 -6.18 -4.82
C ASN A 117 7.65 -5.94 -5.76
N MET A 118 7.34 -5.60 -7.00
CA MET A 118 8.29 -5.29 -8.06
C MET A 118 7.87 -3.99 -8.74
N GLU A 119 8.83 -3.12 -9.03
CA GLU A 119 8.65 -1.95 -9.89
C GLU A 119 9.69 -1.93 -10.99
N PHE A 120 9.25 -1.72 -12.22
CA PHE A 120 10.12 -1.67 -13.38
C PHE A 120 9.87 -0.39 -14.18
N PHE A 121 10.92 0.43 -14.29
CA PHE A 121 10.97 1.63 -15.10
C PHE A 121 11.86 1.36 -16.31
N PRO A 122 11.31 0.95 -17.47
CA PRO A 122 12.09 0.68 -18.69
C PRO A 122 12.89 1.88 -19.21
N VAL A 123 12.48 3.12 -18.91
CA VAL A 123 13.13 4.35 -19.38
C VAL A 123 13.44 5.31 -18.22
N PRO A 124 14.44 6.19 -18.34
CA PRO A 124 14.79 7.18 -17.31
C PRO A 124 13.64 8.15 -17.03
N TYR A 125 13.37 8.43 -15.76
CA TYR A 125 12.19 9.22 -15.34
C TYR A 125 12.47 10.34 -14.31
N LYS A 126 13.71 10.47 -13.82
CA LYS A 126 14.06 11.36 -12.69
C LYS A 126 14.77 12.67 -13.05
N THR A 127 15.12 12.88 -14.31
CA THR A 127 15.70 14.14 -14.80
C THR A 127 14.62 14.98 -15.48
N PRO A 128 14.58 16.31 -15.28
CA PRO A 128 13.68 17.17 -16.03
C PRO A 128 14.08 17.07 -17.50
N VAL A 129 13.33 16.27 -18.26
CA VAL A 129 13.27 16.31 -19.72
C VAL A 129 14.64 16.26 -20.39
N THR A 130 15.19 15.07 -20.60
CA THR A 130 15.92 14.83 -21.85
C THR A 130 14.89 14.61 -22.96
N GLU A 131 15.17 15.13 -24.16
CA GLU A 131 14.26 15.56 -25.24
C GLU A 131 13.35 14.49 -25.91
N GLY A 132 12.94 13.41 -25.23
CA GLY A 132 12.23 12.31 -25.91
C GLY A 132 10.79 12.04 -25.46
N TRP A 133 10.51 11.98 -24.16
CA TRP A 133 9.30 11.33 -23.65
C TRP A 133 8.61 12.17 -22.58
N ASN A 134 7.34 12.51 -22.81
CA ASN A 134 6.48 13.16 -21.81
C ASN A 134 5.80 12.16 -20.87
N LEU A 135 5.77 10.89 -21.27
CA LEU A 135 5.18 9.77 -20.56
C LEU A 135 6.15 8.59 -20.68
N ALA A 136 6.51 8.00 -19.56
CA ALA A 136 7.37 6.84 -19.45
C ALA A 136 6.51 5.63 -19.06
N PRO A 137 6.69 4.46 -19.70
CA PRO A 137 6.06 3.24 -19.24
C PRO A 137 6.59 2.87 -17.85
N TRP A 138 5.70 2.38 -17.00
CA TRP A 138 6.00 1.93 -15.65
C TRP A 138 5.21 0.66 -15.36
N PHE A 139 5.89 -0.40 -14.97
CA PHE A 139 5.27 -1.66 -14.62
C PHE A 139 5.42 -1.91 -13.13
N GLN A 140 4.35 -2.40 -12.51
CA GLN A 140 4.33 -2.78 -11.11
C GLN A 140 3.80 -4.20 -11.02
N GLY A 141 4.33 -5.01 -10.12
CA GLY A 141 3.76 -6.32 -9.87
C GLY A 141 3.96 -6.77 -8.44
N SER A 142 3.28 -7.83 -8.07
CA SER A 142 3.52 -8.50 -6.80
C SER A 142 3.31 -10.00 -6.92
N VAL A 143 4.01 -10.73 -6.07
CA VAL A 143 3.75 -12.14 -5.79
C VAL A 143 3.59 -12.28 -4.29
N ASP A 144 2.39 -12.67 -3.85
CA ASP A 144 2.01 -12.67 -2.45
C ASP A 144 1.39 -14.01 -2.06
N TYR A 145 1.90 -14.63 -1.00
CA TYR A 145 1.22 -15.72 -0.33
C TYR A 145 0.37 -15.15 0.80
N LYS A 146 -0.92 -15.48 0.85
CA LYS A 146 -1.86 -15.07 1.88
C LYS A 146 -2.48 -16.30 2.54
N ARG A 147 -2.47 -16.31 3.87
CA ARG A 147 -3.24 -17.24 4.70
C ARG A 147 -4.36 -16.48 5.40
N ASP A 148 -5.58 -16.80 5.04
CA ASP A 148 -6.81 -16.31 5.68
C ASP A 148 -7.34 -17.39 6.63
N LYS A 149 -7.26 -17.13 7.94
CA LYS A 149 -7.66 -18.10 8.95
C LYS A 149 -9.17 -18.20 9.12
N VAL A 150 -9.89 -17.10 8.88
CA VAL A 150 -11.35 -17.05 9.07
C VAL A 150 -12.04 -17.87 7.99
N ASN A 151 -11.58 -17.72 6.74
CA ASN A 151 -12.13 -18.46 5.60
C ASN A 151 -11.42 -19.81 5.33
N ASP A 152 -10.49 -20.24 6.20
CA ASP A 152 -9.59 -21.38 6.00
C ASP A 152 -8.95 -21.46 4.58
N LEU A 153 -8.63 -20.31 4.01
CA LEU A 153 -8.19 -20.18 2.61
C LEU A 153 -6.72 -19.75 2.53
N ASN A 154 -5.93 -20.48 1.73
CA ASN A 154 -4.54 -20.13 1.44
C ASN A 154 -4.39 -19.79 -0.04
N THR A 155 -4.07 -18.54 -0.34
CA THR A 155 -3.99 -18.05 -1.73
C THR A 155 -2.58 -17.65 -2.11
N MET A 156 -2.22 -17.97 -3.35
CA MET A 156 -1.09 -17.38 -4.04
C MET A 156 -1.61 -16.33 -5.02
N ASN A 157 -1.16 -15.10 -4.84
CA ASN A 157 -1.64 -13.95 -5.59
C ASN A 157 -0.53 -13.45 -6.50
N TYR A 158 -0.85 -13.22 -7.76
CA TYR A 158 0.03 -12.65 -8.75
C TYR A 158 -0.62 -11.41 -9.32
N GLN A 159 0.13 -10.31 -9.39
CA GLN A 159 -0.38 -9.05 -9.91
C GLN A 159 0.64 -8.44 -10.84
N LEU A 160 0.16 -7.86 -11.94
CA LEU A 160 0.95 -7.08 -12.87
C LEU A 160 0.11 -5.92 -13.40
N TYR A 161 0.53 -4.70 -13.09
CA TYR A 161 -0.03 -3.46 -13.59
C TYR A 161 0.94 -2.75 -14.51
N PHE A 162 0.36 -2.13 -15.53
CA PHE A 162 0.98 -1.14 -16.38
C PHE A 162 0.44 0.24 -16.03
N SER A 163 1.33 1.23 -16.04
CA SER A 163 1.03 2.64 -15.86
C SER A 163 1.87 3.48 -16.80
N LEU A 164 1.40 4.71 -17.02
CA LEU A 164 2.22 5.77 -17.59
C LEU A 164 2.62 6.72 -16.46
N PHE A 165 3.90 7.07 -16.42
CA PHE A 165 4.46 8.00 -15.45
C PHE A 165 4.99 9.24 -16.17
N SER A 166 4.78 10.42 -15.61
CA SER A 166 5.27 11.68 -16.14
C SER A 166 5.91 12.51 -15.04
N ALA A 167 6.93 13.29 -15.41
CA ALA A 167 7.43 14.37 -14.56
C ALA A 167 6.64 15.69 -14.75
N ARG A 168 5.79 15.79 -15.77
CA ARG A 168 5.03 17.01 -16.09
C ARG A 168 3.77 17.12 -15.23
N PRO A 169 3.40 18.34 -14.77
CA PRO A 169 2.20 18.54 -13.98
C PRO A 169 0.95 18.12 -14.76
N PHE A 170 -0.06 17.61 -14.04
CA PHE A 170 -1.37 17.18 -14.58
C PHE A 170 -1.35 15.97 -15.52
N LEU A 171 -0.19 15.36 -15.78
CA LEU A 171 -0.09 14.04 -16.39
C LEU A 171 0.00 12.96 -15.30
N PRO A 172 -0.34 11.68 -15.61
CA PRO A 172 -0.24 10.60 -14.64
C PRO A 172 1.18 10.48 -14.06
N GLY A 173 1.32 10.33 -12.75
CA GLY A 173 2.58 10.38 -11.99
C GLY A 173 3.19 11.77 -11.80
N GLY A 174 2.66 12.77 -12.51
CA GLY A 174 3.11 14.14 -12.52
C GLY A 174 2.81 14.91 -11.24
N ASN A 175 3.84 15.55 -10.70
CA ASN A 175 3.71 16.41 -9.52
C ASN A 175 3.26 17.81 -9.93
N ALA A 176 1.98 18.15 -9.73
CA ALA A 176 1.52 19.53 -9.83
C ALA A 176 1.93 20.30 -8.57
N ARG A 177 2.53 21.48 -8.75
CA ARG A 177 3.06 22.30 -7.64
C ARG A 177 2.48 23.71 -7.67
N ALA A 178 2.30 24.31 -6.50
CA ALA A 178 1.99 25.73 -6.35
C ALA A 178 3.21 26.62 -6.65
N ASN A 179 3.01 27.94 -6.76
CA ASN A 179 4.08 28.91 -7.04
C ASN A 179 5.23 28.88 -6.01
N ASN A 180 4.96 28.44 -4.79
CA ASN A 180 5.95 28.27 -3.73
C ASN A 180 6.68 26.90 -3.76
N GLY A 181 6.46 26.08 -4.79
CA GLY A 181 7.08 24.76 -4.96
C GLY A 181 6.39 23.61 -4.21
N SER A 182 5.37 23.90 -3.41
CA SER A 182 4.58 22.88 -2.70
C SER A 182 3.88 21.92 -3.65
N LEU A 183 3.92 20.62 -3.37
CA LEU A 183 3.07 19.64 -4.06
C LEU A 183 1.60 19.91 -3.71
N ILE A 184 0.75 20.00 -4.73
CA ILE A 184 -0.69 20.23 -4.57
C ILE A 184 -1.53 19.09 -5.10
N PHE A 185 -1.06 18.37 -6.12
CA PHE A 185 -1.86 17.32 -6.74
C PHE A 185 -0.98 16.34 -7.51
N ARG A 186 -1.36 15.06 -7.48
CA ARG A 186 -0.89 14.03 -8.41
C ARG A 186 -1.91 12.90 -8.50
N TYR A 187 -1.86 12.15 -9.59
CA TYR A 187 -2.69 10.96 -9.77
C TYR A 187 -1.95 9.90 -10.57
N PHE A 188 -2.40 8.66 -10.46
CA PHE A 188 -1.86 7.52 -11.16
C PHE A 188 -2.99 6.68 -11.71
N VAL A 189 -2.80 6.14 -12.92
CA VAL A 189 -3.74 5.26 -13.58
C VAL A 189 -3.03 3.96 -13.89
N TYR A 190 -3.68 2.85 -13.57
CA TYR A 190 -3.15 1.52 -13.73
C TYR A 190 -4.15 0.65 -14.48
N SER A 191 -3.63 -0.21 -15.34
CA SER A 191 -4.39 -1.31 -15.94
C SER A 191 -3.53 -2.56 -15.86
N GLY A 192 -4.12 -3.68 -15.51
CA GLY A 192 -3.32 -4.86 -15.21
C GLY A 192 -4.12 -6.15 -15.10
N TYR A 193 -3.41 -7.19 -14.70
CA TYR A 193 -3.93 -8.52 -14.48
C TYR A 193 -3.66 -8.94 -13.03
N GLU A 194 -4.67 -9.52 -12.39
CA GLU A 194 -4.59 -10.09 -11.05
C GLU A 194 -5.02 -11.56 -11.12
N ARG A 195 -4.28 -12.47 -10.48
CA ARG A 195 -4.63 -13.89 -10.34
C ARG A 195 -4.52 -14.31 -8.89
N TYR A 196 -5.51 -15.05 -8.44
CA TYR A 196 -5.65 -15.60 -7.10
C TYR A 196 -5.85 -17.10 -7.24
N ALA A 197 -4.92 -17.91 -6.74
CA ALA A 197 -5.00 -19.37 -6.83
C ALA A 197 -5.02 -19.99 -5.43
N ASP A 198 -5.99 -20.87 -5.16
CA ASP A 198 -5.97 -21.69 -3.95
C ASP A 198 -4.78 -22.64 -3.98
N THR A 199 -3.96 -22.58 -2.94
CA THR A 199 -2.78 -23.44 -2.78
C THR A 199 -3.11 -24.81 -2.20
N LYS A 200 -4.28 -24.98 -1.60
CA LYS A 200 -4.79 -26.30 -1.15
C LYS A 200 -5.45 -27.10 -2.27
N GLY A 201 -5.72 -26.47 -3.42
CA GLY A 201 -6.27 -27.13 -4.62
C GLY A 201 -7.75 -27.49 -4.55
N SER A 202 -8.47 -27.02 -3.52
CA SER A 202 -9.87 -27.34 -3.26
C SER A 202 -10.85 -26.40 -3.96
N LEU A 203 -10.46 -25.14 -4.16
CA LEU A 203 -11.39 -24.07 -4.53
C LEU A 203 -11.09 -23.41 -5.89
N GLY A 204 -10.07 -23.88 -6.63
CA GLY A 204 -9.77 -23.37 -7.97
C GLY A 204 -9.01 -22.02 -7.98
N GLU A 205 -9.27 -21.21 -9.01
CA GLU A 205 -8.63 -19.90 -9.19
C GLU A 205 -9.59 -18.82 -9.68
N SER A 206 -9.27 -17.57 -9.36
CA SER A 206 -9.91 -16.38 -9.91
C SER A 206 -8.89 -15.48 -10.56
N SER A 207 -9.23 -14.89 -11.70
CA SER A 207 -8.41 -13.92 -12.39
C SER A 207 -9.22 -12.75 -12.90
N TYR A 208 -8.59 -11.58 -12.89
CA TYR A 208 -9.24 -10.31 -13.17
C TYR A 208 -8.38 -9.44 -14.07
N TRP A 209 -9.03 -8.75 -15.00
CA TRP A 209 -8.48 -7.55 -15.61
C TRP A 209 -8.83 -6.34 -14.76
N SER A 210 -7.82 -5.66 -14.24
CA SER A 210 -7.97 -4.66 -13.19
C SER A 210 -7.60 -3.27 -13.67
N ASN A 211 -8.46 -2.30 -13.38
CA ASN A 211 -8.23 -0.89 -13.66
C ASN A 211 -8.27 -0.12 -12.34
N ARG A 212 -7.23 0.65 -12.05
CA ARG A 212 -7.08 1.34 -10.77
C ARG A 212 -6.69 2.80 -10.99
N LEU A 213 -7.37 3.69 -10.29
CA LEU A 213 -7.09 5.12 -10.21
C LEU A 213 -6.69 5.43 -8.77
N PHE A 214 -5.56 6.09 -8.58
CA PHE A 214 -5.13 6.62 -7.29
C PHE A 214 -4.84 8.11 -7.42
N MET A 215 -5.30 8.92 -6.47
CA MET A 215 -5.16 10.37 -6.49
C MET A 215 -4.78 10.90 -5.11
N GLU A 216 -3.96 11.94 -5.10
CA GLU A 216 -3.59 12.68 -3.90
C GLU A 216 -3.71 14.18 -4.15
N LEU A 217 -4.29 14.89 -3.19
CA LEU A 217 -4.50 16.33 -3.21
C LEU A 217 -4.06 16.91 -1.88
N TRP A 218 -3.25 17.97 -1.92
CA TRP A 218 -2.79 18.69 -0.75
C TRP A 218 -3.36 20.11 -0.75
N PRO A 219 -4.61 20.27 -0.27
CA PRO A 219 -5.25 21.60 -0.21
C PRO A 219 -4.51 22.54 0.74
N ILE A 220 -3.86 22.00 1.78
CA ILE A 220 -2.96 22.72 2.68
C ILE A 220 -1.61 22.01 2.59
N PRO A 221 -0.64 22.53 1.82
CA PRO A 221 0.62 21.83 1.57
C PRO A 221 1.66 21.96 2.71
N ALA A 222 2.65 21.08 2.71
CA ALA A 222 3.69 20.92 3.76
C ALA A 222 4.58 22.14 4.07
N LEU A 223 4.38 23.29 3.42
CA LEU A 223 5.06 24.54 3.81
C LEU A 223 4.42 25.21 5.05
N SER A 224 3.21 24.80 5.43
CA SER A 224 2.61 25.19 6.71
C SER A 224 3.05 24.23 7.83
N LYS A 225 3.03 24.72 9.08
CA LYS A 225 3.28 23.92 10.30
C LYS A 225 2.36 22.70 10.41
N GLU A 226 1.25 22.70 9.67
CA GLU A 226 0.30 21.62 9.54
C GLU A 226 0.00 21.42 8.06
N TYR A 227 -0.14 20.19 7.58
CA TYR A 227 -0.56 19.97 6.20
C TYR A 227 -1.67 18.93 6.11
N LEU A 228 -2.58 19.14 5.16
CA LEU A 228 -3.75 18.34 4.91
C LEU A 228 -3.56 17.59 3.60
N GLN A 229 -3.82 16.29 3.61
CA GLN A 229 -3.76 15.43 2.44
C GLN A 229 -5.10 14.71 2.27
N LEU A 230 -5.65 14.80 1.07
CA LEU A 230 -6.79 14.02 0.64
C LEU A 230 -6.29 12.91 -0.28
N THR A 231 -6.81 11.70 -0.10
CA THR A 231 -6.48 10.54 -0.92
C THR A 231 -7.76 9.96 -1.50
N PHE A 232 -7.73 9.57 -2.77
CA PHE A 232 -8.82 8.84 -3.40
C PHE A 232 -8.25 7.64 -4.14
N GLU A 233 -8.93 6.51 -4.05
CA GLU A 233 -8.62 5.32 -4.81
C GLU A 233 -9.91 4.66 -5.29
N TYR A 234 -9.87 4.20 -6.53
CA TYR A 234 -10.89 3.34 -7.08
C TYR A 234 -10.24 2.22 -7.87
N ASN A 235 -10.71 0.99 -7.69
CA ASN A 235 -10.22 -0.18 -8.39
C ASN A 235 -11.42 -1.00 -8.88
N TYR A 236 -11.49 -1.22 -10.18
CA TYR A 236 -12.49 -2.06 -10.83
C TYR A 236 -11.83 -3.30 -11.44
N ARG A 237 -12.31 -4.48 -11.06
CA ARG A 237 -11.82 -5.78 -11.51
C ARG A 237 -12.89 -6.47 -12.36
N LEU A 238 -12.64 -6.52 -13.66
CA LEU A 238 -13.44 -7.31 -14.58
C LEU A 238 -13.04 -8.78 -14.44
N SER A 239 -14.00 -9.64 -14.10
CA SER A 239 -13.75 -11.08 -13.98
C SER A 239 -13.45 -11.71 -15.35
N LEU A 240 -12.36 -12.48 -15.41
CA LEU A 240 -11.98 -13.30 -16.55
C LEU A 240 -12.24 -14.78 -16.28
N GLN A 241 -11.97 -15.20 -15.06
CA GLN A 241 -12.28 -16.51 -14.48
C GLN A 241 -12.54 -16.30 -12.99
N ASP A 242 -13.52 -16.98 -12.40
CA ASP A 242 -13.86 -16.76 -10.99
C ASP A 242 -14.44 -18.00 -10.32
N ASP A 243 -13.65 -19.08 -10.31
CA ASP A 243 -14.05 -20.33 -9.65
C ASP A 243 -13.82 -20.25 -8.12
N LEU A 244 -12.84 -19.44 -7.70
CA LEU A 244 -12.41 -19.33 -6.30
C LEU A 244 -13.34 -18.47 -5.45
N TYR A 245 -13.78 -17.30 -5.94
CA TYR A 245 -14.63 -16.39 -5.16
C TYR A 245 -16.09 -16.39 -5.62
N GLN A 246 -16.37 -16.67 -6.90
CA GLN A 246 -17.72 -16.77 -7.46
C GLN A 246 -18.55 -15.49 -7.27
N LEU A 247 -17.92 -14.32 -7.41
CA LEU A 247 -18.52 -13.00 -7.25
C LEU A 247 -18.74 -12.27 -8.60
N GLY A 248 -18.09 -12.72 -9.66
CA GLY A 248 -18.04 -12.02 -10.93
C GLY A 248 -17.13 -10.79 -10.85
N SER A 249 -17.49 -9.72 -11.55
CA SER A 249 -16.73 -8.46 -11.48
C SER A 249 -16.92 -7.77 -10.13
N VAL A 250 -15.83 -7.23 -9.59
CA VAL A 250 -15.79 -6.64 -8.25
C VAL A 250 -15.12 -5.27 -8.25
N ASP A 251 -15.47 -4.41 -7.31
CA ASP A 251 -14.88 -3.07 -7.20
C ASP A 251 -14.55 -2.68 -5.75
N TRP A 252 -13.63 -1.74 -5.61
CA TRP A 252 -13.20 -1.22 -4.32
C TRP A 252 -12.90 0.27 -4.42
N MET A 253 -13.47 1.04 -3.50
CA MET A 253 -13.28 2.47 -3.38
C MET A 253 -12.73 2.81 -2.00
N SER A 254 -11.78 3.75 -1.94
CA SER A 254 -11.39 4.39 -0.68
C SER A 254 -11.17 5.89 -0.82
N MET A 255 -11.53 6.62 0.23
CA MET A 255 -11.38 8.07 0.35
C MET A 255 -10.78 8.38 1.71
N GLY A 256 -9.72 9.18 1.75
CA GLY A 256 -8.99 9.47 2.98
C GLY A 256 -8.75 10.96 3.17
N ILE A 257 -8.77 11.39 4.43
CA ILE A 257 -8.38 12.71 4.89
C ILE A 257 -7.32 12.53 5.97
N ASN A 258 -6.12 13.08 5.74
CA ASN A 258 -4.98 12.92 6.63
C ASN A 258 -4.44 14.30 7.04
N VAL A 259 -4.36 14.54 8.35
CA VAL A 259 -3.82 15.77 8.95
C VAL A 259 -2.46 15.47 9.56
N TYR A 260 -1.46 16.26 9.20
CA TYR A 260 -0.09 16.13 9.71
C TYR A 260 0.27 17.38 10.53
N PRO A 261 0.04 17.37 11.86
CA PRO A 261 0.11 18.57 12.70
C PRO A 261 1.55 19.06 12.96
N THR A 262 2.56 18.27 12.56
CA THR A 262 3.98 18.60 12.78
C THR A 262 4.63 19.23 11.55
N GLY A 263 3.90 19.37 10.45
CA GLY A 263 4.42 19.81 9.15
C GLY A 263 5.34 18.76 8.49
N LYS A 264 5.59 17.64 9.17
CA LYS A 264 6.36 16.49 8.68
C LYS A 264 5.42 15.33 8.40
N SER A 265 5.74 14.52 7.39
CA SER A 265 4.89 13.41 6.97
C SER A 265 4.90 12.17 7.86
N ASN A 266 5.67 12.20 8.94
CA ASN A 266 6.02 10.99 9.69
C ASN A 266 4.94 10.56 10.68
N LEU A 267 4.15 11.52 11.17
CA LEU A 267 3.05 11.29 12.09
C LEU A 267 1.86 12.17 11.73
N GLY A 268 0.70 11.55 11.51
CA GLY A 268 -0.55 12.23 11.24
C GLY A 268 -1.75 11.50 11.85
N ILE A 269 -2.91 12.13 11.75
CA ILE A 269 -4.21 11.54 12.09
C ILE A 269 -5.01 11.44 10.80
N GLY A 270 -5.59 10.27 10.54
CA GLY A 270 -6.33 9.97 9.32
C GLY A 270 -7.76 9.54 9.60
N LEU A 271 -8.65 9.93 8.69
CA LEU A 271 -9.99 9.38 8.53
C LEU A 271 -10.07 8.77 7.12
N GLU A 272 -10.34 7.48 7.00
CA GLU A 272 -10.52 6.79 5.71
C GLU A 272 -11.91 6.16 5.65
N TYR A 273 -12.67 6.43 4.60
CA TYR A 273 -13.87 5.70 4.23
C TYR A 273 -13.54 4.74 3.10
N SER A 274 -14.03 3.50 3.19
CA SER A 274 -13.88 2.53 2.11
C SER A 274 -15.14 1.70 1.93
N GLN A 275 -15.39 1.29 0.68
CA GLN A 275 -16.58 0.54 0.30
C GLN A 275 -16.30 -0.37 -0.89
N GLY A 276 -16.92 -1.56 -0.88
CA GLY A 276 -16.93 -2.52 -1.98
C GLY A 276 -16.34 -3.86 -1.55
N ASN A 277 -15.88 -4.64 -2.52
CA ASN A 277 -15.27 -5.95 -2.31
C ASN A 277 -13.79 -5.82 -1.88
N ASP A 278 -13.52 -6.06 -0.60
CA ASP A 278 -12.19 -5.88 -0.02
C ASP A 278 -11.22 -6.99 -0.50
N PRO A 279 -10.21 -6.69 -1.35
CA PRO A 279 -9.27 -7.71 -1.84
C PRO A 279 -8.41 -8.30 -0.70
N THR A 280 -8.24 -7.57 0.40
CA THR A 280 -7.50 -8.03 1.57
C THR A 280 -8.32 -8.98 2.43
N ASN A 281 -9.65 -8.99 2.28
CA ASN A 281 -10.58 -9.91 2.93
C ASN A 281 -11.26 -10.85 1.93
N SER A 282 -10.54 -11.34 0.93
CA SER A 282 -11.06 -12.36 0.01
C SER A 282 -12.33 -11.90 -0.72
N PHE A 283 -12.38 -10.59 -1.01
CA PHE A 283 -13.46 -9.89 -1.73
C PHE A 283 -14.81 -9.82 -1.03
N THR A 284 -14.87 -10.01 0.30
CA THR A 284 -16.08 -9.70 1.08
C THR A 284 -16.53 -8.26 0.84
N ASP A 285 -17.81 -8.04 0.51
CA ASP A 285 -18.40 -6.69 0.38
C ASP A 285 -18.50 -6.04 1.75
N THR A 286 -17.74 -4.97 1.96
CA THR A 286 -17.66 -4.26 3.25
C THR A 286 -17.74 -2.75 3.07
N GLY A 287 -18.21 -2.05 4.10
CA GLY A 287 -18.27 -0.59 4.15
C GLY A 287 -17.73 -0.07 5.48
N ARG A 288 -16.54 0.54 5.46
CA ARG A 288 -15.78 0.85 6.68
C ARG A 288 -15.47 2.33 6.78
N LEU A 289 -15.55 2.84 8.00
CA LEU A 289 -14.98 4.13 8.39
C LEU A 289 -13.85 3.88 9.39
N LEU A 290 -12.65 4.31 9.04
CA LEU A 290 -11.41 4.06 9.75
C LEU A 290 -10.88 5.38 10.31
N ILE A 291 -10.69 5.50 11.63
CA ILE A 291 -10.02 6.67 12.27
C ILE A 291 -8.74 6.19 12.93
N GLY A 292 -7.60 6.79 12.58
CA GLY A 292 -6.32 6.23 13.01
C GLY A 292 -5.14 7.17 12.99
N LEU A 293 -4.06 6.68 13.60
CA LEU A 293 -2.75 7.32 13.53
C LEU A 293 -2.03 6.83 12.29
N ASN A 294 -1.62 7.78 11.46
CA ASN A 294 -0.79 7.55 10.29
C ASN A 294 0.67 7.67 10.68
N ILE A 295 1.38 6.56 10.66
CA ILE A 295 2.82 6.54 10.93
C ILE A 295 3.54 6.23 9.63
N LYS A 296 4.54 7.05 9.32
CA LYS A 296 5.42 6.87 8.16
C LYS A 296 6.87 6.98 8.65
N ILE A 297 7.57 5.85 8.57
CA ILE A 297 9.00 5.72 8.91
C ILE A 297 9.78 5.59 7.61
#